data_AF-A0A0R1LR25-F1
#
_entry.id   AF-A0A0R1LR25-F1
#
_cell.length_a   1.000
_cell.length_b   1.000
_cell.length_c   1.000
_cell.angle_alpha   90.00
_cell.angle_beta   90.00
_cell.angle_gamma   90.00
#
_symmetry.space_group_name_H-M   'P 1'
#
loop_
_entity.id
_entity.type
_entity.pdbx_description
1 polymer ?
#
loop_
_entity_poly.entity_id
_entity_poly.type
_entity_poly.pdbx_seq_one_letter_code
_entity_poly.pdbx_strand_id
1 'polypeptide(L)'
;MREEQETFTKTDWQRAQTAVFNEYDRLIKQLHLAGVDAAIAQARRIVIYQDLLEEWKHAVPTLMTDLSDNPVALAVFADMDADGQSHILDRCAKKMEAWPDYIPSPLTIWLELEEDANRES
;
A
#
# COMPACT_ATOMS: atom_id res chain seq x y z
N MET A 1 17.86 25.38 -12.31
CA MET A 1 17.17 24.56 -13.33
C MET A 1 15.70 24.59 -13.00
N ARG A 2 14.82 24.91 -13.95
CA ARG A 2 13.38 24.69 -13.79
C ARG A 2 13.17 23.23 -14.11
N GLU A 3 12.89 22.41 -13.10
CA GLU A 3 12.36 21.08 -13.32
C GLU A 3 11.00 21.28 -13.99
N GLU A 4 10.86 20.84 -15.23
CA GLU A 4 9.55 20.70 -15.86
C GLU A 4 8.78 19.70 -14.99
N GLN A 5 7.73 20.16 -14.30
CA GLN A 5 6.80 19.26 -13.63
C GLN A 5 6.19 18.38 -14.72
N GLU A 6 6.63 17.13 -14.80
CA GLU A 6 5.99 16.12 -15.64
C GLU A 6 4.51 16.11 -15.29
N THR A 7 3.70 16.59 -16.23
CA THR A 7 2.27 16.72 -16.00
C THR A 7 1.63 15.40 -16.41
N PHE A 8 1.45 14.50 -15.43
CA PHE A 8 0.78 13.21 -15.65
C PHE A 8 -0.71 13.43 -15.97
N THR A 9 -1.20 12.71 -16.98
CA THR A 9 -2.60 12.81 -17.41
C THR A 9 -3.52 12.07 -16.44
N LYS A 10 -4.83 12.35 -16.51
CA LYS A 10 -5.84 11.60 -15.75
C LYS A 10 -5.74 10.09 -15.97
N THR A 11 -5.41 9.65 -17.19
CA THR A 11 -5.25 8.23 -17.52
C THR A 11 -4.03 7.63 -16.85
N ASP A 12 -2.94 8.38 -16.74
CA ASP A 12 -1.73 7.93 -16.03
C ASP A 12 -2.03 7.72 -14.55
N TRP A 13 -2.74 8.66 -13.93
CA TRP A 13 -3.18 8.54 -12.53
C TRP A 13 -4.15 7.39 -12.30
N GLN A 14 -5.05 7.09 -13.25
CA GLN A 14 -5.91 5.91 -13.19
C GLN A 14 -5.10 4.60 -13.24
N ARG A 15 -4.07 4.55 -14.08
CA ARG A 15 -3.16 3.39 -14.18
C ARG A 15 -2.32 3.25 -12.91
N ALA A 16 -1.79 4.35 -12.39
CA ALA A 16 -1.06 4.37 -11.12
C ALA A 16 -1.91 3.86 -9.95
N GLN A 17 -3.14 4.37 -9.82
CA GLN A 17 -4.09 3.90 -8.81
C GLN A 17 -4.34 2.39 -8.92
N THR A 18 -4.56 1.90 -10.15
CA THR A 18 -4.72 0.46 -10.40
C THR A 18 -3.46 -0.33 -10.02
N ALA A 19 -2.27 0.19 -10.33
CA ALA A 19 -1.00 -0.46 -10.01
C ALA A 19 -0.76 -0.57 -8.50
N VAL A 20 -1.13 0.47 -7.73
CA VAL A 20 -1.07 0.48 -6.26
C VAL A 20 -2.05 -0.54 -5.67
N PHE A 21 -3.28 -0.63 -6.17
CA PHE A 21 -4.24 -1.66 -5.73
C PHE A 21 -3.72 -3.07 -6.03
N ASN A 22 -3.13 -3.26 -7.21
CA ASN A 22 -2.52 -4.53 -7.58
C ASN A 22 -1.33 -4.90 -6.67
N GLU A 23 -0.60 -3.92 -6.13
CA GLU A 23 0.48 -4.18 -5.16
C GLU A 23 -0.05 -4.80 -3.88
N TYR A 24 -1.14 -4.26 -3.33
CA TYR A 24 -1.80 -4.86 -2.17
C TYR A 24 -2.40 -6.23 -2.47
N ASP A 25 -3.08 -6.38 -3.61
CA ASP A 25 -3.63 -7.68 -4.02
C ASP A 25 -2.55 -8.76 -4.15
N ARG A 26 -1.35 -8.41 -4.62
CA ARG A 26 -0.20 -9.32 -4.65
C ARG A 26 0.21 -9.75 -3.25
N LEU A 27 0.31 -8.82 -2.30
CA LEU A 27 0.61 -9.14 -0.90
C LEU A 27 -0.42 -10.10 -0.32
N ILE A 28 -1.72 -9.79 -0.42
CA ILE A 28 -2.79 -10.63 0.13
C ILE A 28 -2.79 -12.03 -0.48
N LYS A 29 -2.60 -12.15 -1.81
CA LYS A 29 -2.47 -13.47 -2.47
C LYS A 29 -1.27 -14.26 -1.96
N GLN A 30 -0.12 -13.62 -1.75
CA GLN A 30 1.07 -14.26 -1.20
C GLN A 30 0.84 -14.75 0.23
N LEU A 31 0.22 -13.92 1.08
CA LEU A 31 -0.11 -14.27 2.46
C LEU A 31 -1.11 -15.42 2.53
N HIS A 32 -2.14 -15.39 1.69
CA HIS A 32 -3.11 -16.47 1.61
C HIS A 32 -2.46 -17.82 1.26
N LEU A 33 -1.49 -17.83 0.35
CA LEU A 33 -0.74 -19.03 -0.02
C LEU A 33 0.25 -19.48 1.08
N ALA A 34 0.84 -18.52 1.81
CA ALA A 34 1.80 -18.79 2.88
C ALA A 34 1.12 -19.26 4.19
N GLY A 35 -0.16 -18.96 4.34
CA GLY A 35 -0.96 -19.30 5.51
C GLY A 35 -0.89 -18.25 6.61
N VAL A 36 -1.68 -18.49 7.64
CA VAL A 36 -1.98 -17.56 8.73
C VAL A 36 -0.74 -17.06 9.45
N ASP A 37 0.20 -17.94 9.81
CA ASP A 37 1.39 -17.55 10.57
C ASP A 37 2.23 -16.47 9.83
N ALA A 38 2.22 -16.51 8.49
CA ALA A 38 2.85 -15.49 7.67
C ALA A 38 2.04 -14.19 7.64
N ALA A 39 0.70 -14.27 7.66
CA ALA A 39 -0.17 -13.11 7.82
C ALA A 39 0.07 -12.40 9.16
N ILE A 40 0.19 -13.16 10.27
CA ILE A 40 0.51 -12.61 11.60
C ILE A 40 1.83 -11.86 11.57
N ALA A 41 2.86 -12.51 11.01
CA ALA A 41 4.20 -11.91 10.90
C ALA A 41 4.21 -10.63 10.04
N GLN A 42 3.24 -10.47 9.14
CA GLN A 42 3.08 -9.32 8.26
C GLN A 42 1.94 -8.38 8.68
N ALA A 43 1.29 -8.61 9.82
CA ALA A 43 0.12 -7.88 10.30
C ALA A 43 0.35 -6.36 10.29
N ARG A 44 1.51 -5.90 10.78
CA ARG A 44 1.88 -4.48 10.76
C ARG A 44 1.93 -3.92 9.34
N ARG A 45 2.52 -4.66 8.39
CA ARG A 45 2.61 -4.25 6.99
C ARG A 45 1.23 -4.19 6.33
N ILE A 46 0.35 -5.13 6.65
CA ILE A 46 -1.04 -5.14 6.16
C ILE A 46 -1.76 -3.85 6.57
N VAL A 47 -1.67 -3.45 7.85
CA VAL A 47 -2.31 -2.21 8.33
C VAL A 47 -1.74 -0.99 7.61
N ILE A 48 -0.41 -0.89 7.49
CA ILE A 48 0.22 0.24 6.80
C ILE A 48 -0.25 0.31 5.34
N TYR A 49 -0.34 -0.83 4.66
CA TYR A 49 -0.85 -0.87 3.28
C TYR A 49 -2.31 -0.41 3.23
N GLN A 50 -3.16 -0.85 4.16
CA GLN A 50 -4.56 -0.45 4.22
C GLN A 50 -4.72 1.06 4.47
N ASP A 51 -3.97 1.62 5.41
CA ASP A 51 -3.97 3.06 5.69
C ASP A 51 -3.57 3.86 4.45
N LEU A 52 -2.49 3.45 3.77
CA LEU A 52 -2.03 4.10 2.55
C LEU A 52 -3.04 3.93 1.40
N LEU A 53 -3.70 2.78 1.29
CA LEU A 53 -4.69 2.53 0.25
C LEU A 53 -5.90 3.46 0.36
N GLU A 54 -6.29 3.90 1.55
CA GLU A 54 -7.39 4.85 1.71
C GLU A 54 -7.11 6.16 0.95
N GLU A 55 -5.88 6.67 1.01
CA GLU A 55 -5.44 7.83 0.22
C GLU A 55 -5.58 7.55 -1.28
N TRP A 56 -5.24 6.34 -1.71
CA TRP A 56 -5.34 5.93 -3.11
C TRP A 56 -6.76 5.57 -3.56
N LYS A 57 -7.73 5.41 -2.67
CA LYS A 57 -9.14 5.12 -3.00
C LYS A 57 -9.93 6.35 -3.42
N HIS A 58 -9.40 7.55 -3.21
CA HIS A 58 -10.05 8.78 -3.62
C HIS A 58 -10.30 8.84 -5.13
N ALA A 59 -11.29 9.65 -5.53
CA ALA A 59 -11.55 9.91 -6.93
C ALA A 59 -10.30 10.51 -7.59
N VAL A 60 -10.00 10.09 -8.81
CA VAL A 60 -8.76 10.49 -9.53
C VAL A 60 -8.49 12.01 -9.50
N PRO A 61 -9.47 12.92 -9.69
CA PRO A 61 -9.19 14.36 -9.60
C PRO A 61 -8.69 14.81 -8.21
N THR A 62 -9.21 14.20 -7.14
CA THR A 62 -8.78 14.44 -5.76
C THR A 62 -7.37 13.91 -5.56
N LEU A 63 -7.13 12.65 -5.94
CA LEU A 63 -5.81 12.02 -5.91
C LEU A 63 -4.74 12.84 -6.65
N MET A 64 -5.06 13.33 -7.85
CA MET A 64 -4.18 14.21 -8.63
C MET A 64 -3.83 15.49 -7.88
N THR A 65 -4.82 16.10 -7.23
CA THR A 65 -4.62 17.35 -6.48
C THR A 65 -3.74 17.09 -5.25
N ASP A 66 -4.05 16.04 -4.50
CA ASP A 66 -3.45 15.77 -3.20
C ASP A 66 -2.04 15.15 -3.30
N LEU A 67 -1.72 14.47 -4.41
CA LEU A 67 -0.46 13.71 -4.55
C LEU A 67 0.50 14.29 -5.61
N SER A 68 0.09 15.29 -6.39
CA SER A 68 0.92 15.84 -7.49
C SER A 68 2.19 16.54 -7.05
N ASP A 69 2.30 16.94 -5.78
CA ASP A 69 3.49 17.54 -5.18
C ASP A 69 4.25 16.58 -4.26
N ASN A 70 3.79 15.33 -4.13
CA ASN A 70 4.38 14.33 -3.27
C ASN A 70 5.38 13.44 -4.05
N PRO A 71 6.71 13.63 -3.90
CA PRO A 71 7.70 12.88 -4.67
C PRO A 71 7.69 11.38 -4.38
N VAL A 72 7.18 10.94 -3.22
CA VAL A 72 7.01 9.51 -2.93
C VAL A 72 5.86 8.94 -3.75
N ALA A 73 4.75 9.67 -3.86
CA ALA A 73 3.60 9.28 -4.68
C ALA A 73 3.93 9.27 -6.18
N LEU A 74 4.68 10.27 -6.66
CA LEU A 74 5.07 10.36 -8.07
C LEU A 74 6.03 9.24 -8.50
N ALA A 75 6.75 8.61 -7.57
CA ALA A 75 7.62 7.49 -7.90
C ALA A 75 6.88 6.27 -8.47
N VAL A 76 5.54 6.18 -8.31
CA VAL A 76 4.72 5.15 -8.95
C VAL A 76 4.87 5.14 -10.47
N PHE A 77 5.07 6.31 -11.08
CA PHE A 77 5.18 6.42 -12.53
C PHE A 77 6.50 5.81 -13.01
N ALA A 78 7.59 6.08 -12.29
CA ALA A 78 8.87 5.45 -12.55
C ALA A 78 8.84 3.93 -12.31
N ASP A 79 8.15 3.48 -11.26
CA ASP A 79 7.97 2.05 -10.96
C ASP A 79 7.22 1.36 -12.12
N MET A 80 6.12 1.96 -12.59
CA MET A 80 5.34 1.45 -13.73
C MET A 80 6.12 1.44 -15.04
N ASP A 81 6.94 2.46 -15.31
CA ASP A 81 7.78 2.50 -16.51
C ASP A 81 8.90 1.45 -16.47
N ALA A 82 9.39 1.10 -15.27
CA ALA A 82 10.47 0.13 -15.09
C ALA A 82 9.99 -1.33 -15.22
N ASP A 83 8.92 -1.72 -14.54
CA ASP A 83 8.47 -3.12 -14.49
C ASP A 83 6.94 -3.32 -14.56
N GLY A 84 6.18 -2.25 -14.77
CA GLY A 84 4.72 -2.28 -14.84
C GLY A 84 4.01 -2.46 -13.50
N GLN A 85 4.71 -2.31 -12.37
CA GLN A 85 4.16 -2.48 -11.04
C GLN A 85 4.35 -1.23 -10.18
N SER A 86 3.50 -1.06 -9.16
CA SER A 86 3.78 -0.15 -8.05
C SER A 86 4.64 -0.86 -7.00
N HIS A 87 5.53 -0.09 -6.38
CA HIS A 87 6.28 -0.46 -5.17
C HIS A 87 6.11 0.58 -4.04
N ILE A 88 5.10 1.46 -4.15
CA ILE A 88 4.88 2.55 -3.19
C ILE A 88 4.49 2.02 -1.82
N LEU A 89 3.61 1.03 -1.75
CA LEU A 89 3.13 0.54 -0.45
C LEU A 89 4.28 -0.13 0.31
N ASP A 90 5.09 -0.95 -0.35
CA ASP A 90 6.28 -1.57 0.25
C ASP A 90 7.29 -0.52 0.70
N ARG A 91 7.55 0.49 -0.15
CA ARG A 91 8.49 1.57 0.15
C ARG A 91 8.04 2.39 1.37
N CYS A 92 6.75 2.69 1.48
CA CYS A 92 6.19 3.41 2.63
C CYS A 92 6.16 2.53 3.88
N ALA A 93 5.74 1.27 3.77
CA ALA A 93 5.73 0.32 4.88
C ALA A 93 7.11 0.14 5.49
N LYS A 94 8.16 -0.05 4.68
CA LYS A 94 9.54 -0.16 5.18
C LYS A 94 9.99 1.08 5.97
N LYS A 95 9.55 2.28 5.57
CA LYS A 95 9.84 3.52 6.32
C LYS A 95 9.08 3.55 7.65
N MET A 96 7.80 3.20 7.62
CA MET A 96 6.92 3.23 8.80
C MET A 96 7.19 2.08 9.78
N GLU A 97 7.72 0.95 9.31
CA GLU A 97 8.19 -0.17 10.13
C GLU A 97 9.35 0.22 11.06
N ALA A 98 10.14 1.22 10.68
CA ALA A 98 11.21 1.77 11.51
C ALA A 98 10.71 2.72 12.62
N TRP A 99 9.42 3.08 12.63
CA TRP A 99 8.87 3.98 13.65
C TRP A 99 8.59 3.20 14.94
N PRO A 100 9.05 3.68 16.10
CA PRO A 100 8.87 2.98 17.37
C PRO A 100 7.40 2.97 17.87
N ASP A 101 6.59 3.94 17.44
CA ASP A 101 5.26 4.20 18.00
C ASP A 101 4.08 3.75 17.11
N TYR A 102 4.34 3.04 16.01
CA TYR A 102 3.24 2.56 15.15
C TYR A 102 2.63 1.28 15.73
N ILE A 103 1.37 1.38 16.16
CA ILE A 103 0.61 0.28 16.76
C ILE A 103 -0.37 -0.26 15.69
N PRO A 104 -0.36 -1.57 15.39
CA PRO A 104 -1.33 -2.18 14.46
C PRO A 104 -2.77 -1.89 14.87
N SER A 105 -3.67 -1.78 13.88
CA SER A 105 -5.07 -1.47 14.16
C SER A 105 -5.72 -2.54 15.06
N PRO A 106 -6.67 -2.17 15.94
CA PRO A 106 -7.41 -3.13 16.76
C PRO A 106 -8.11 -4.23 15.95
N LEU A 107 -8.53 -3.95 14.72
CA LEU A 107 -9.15 -4.92 13.83
C LEU A 107 -8.17 -6.04 13.45
N THR A 108 -6.91 -5.69 13.17
CA THR A 108 -5.87 -6.66 12.88
C THR A 108 -5.60 -7.55 14.08
N ILE A 109 -5.49 -6.97 15.27
CA ILE A 109 -5.31 -7.75 16.52
C ILE A 109 -6.50 -8.69 16.74
N TRP A 110 -7.73 -8.24 16.47
CA TRP A 110 -8.94 -9.06 16.64
C TRP A 110 -8.99 -10.25 15.68
N LEU A 111 -8.62 -10.07 14.41
CA LEU A 111 -8.58 -11.16 13.42
C LEU A 111 -7.60 -12.26 13.84
N GLU A 112 -6.42 -11.90 14.35
CA GLU A 112 -5.45 -12.87 14.87
C GLU A 112 -6.01 -13.66 16.06
N LEU A 113 -6.69 -12.96 16.98
CA LEU A 113 -7.28 -13.59 18.17
C LEU A 113 -8.44 -14.55 17.84
N GLU A 114 -9.27 -14.24 16.84
CA GLU A 114 -10.32 -15.17 16.39
C GLU A 114 -9.74 -16.41 15.69
N GLU A 115 -8.66 -16.25 14.93
CA GLU A 115 -8.04 -17.37 14.23
C GLU A 115 -7.34 -18.34 15.19
N ASP A 116 -6.70 -17.83 16.24
CA ASP A 116 -6.17 -18.64 17.34
C ASP A 116 -7.28 -19.39 18.10
N ALA A 117 -8.39 -18.71 18.42
CA ALA A 117 -9.51 -19.32 19.13
C ALA A 117 -10.16 -20.49 18.36
N ASN A 118 -10.16 -20.41 17.03
CA ASN A 118 -10.71 -21.46 16.15
C ASN A 118 -9.74 -22.64 15.93
N ARG A 119 -8.43 -22.48 16.19
CA ARG A 119 -7.46 -23.59 16.13
C ARG A 119 -7.47 -24.47 17.37
N GLU A 120 -7.82 -23.90 18.51
CA GLU A 120 -7.83 -24.59 19.81
C GLU A 120 -9.16 -25.30 20.11
N SER A 121 -10.18 -25.14 19.25
CA SER A 121 -11.52 -25.75 19.35
C SER A 121 -11.68 -26.98 18.46
#